data_AF-A0A7S3JP29-F1
#
_entry.id   AF-A0A7S3JP29-F1
#
_cell.length_a   1.000
_cell.length_b   1.000
_cell.length_c   1.000
_cell.angle_alpha   90.00
_cell.angle_beta   90.00
_cell.angle_gamma   90.00
#
_symmetry.space_group_name_H-M   'P 1'
#
loop_
_entity.id
_entity.type
_entity.pdbx_description
1 polymer ?
#
loop_
_entity_poly.entity_id
_entity_poly.type
_entity_poly.pdbx_seq_one_letter_code
_entity_poly.pdbx_strand_id
1 'polypeptide(L)'
;MRQAFVRLGPAFTKIGQALATRRDVLPAQLCDELTRLQDEMPASLTYKRTISIIENELGKSHELLFTGGIPREPVASASLGQVYKAIDAATGTDVAVKVQRENVREIVQLDAIALRYLAQVLGWYFASTDYFAHIIDEIVGKILEETDYRREAVMAKRFADYYTTSKQSISEIAVPSVLDRLSSDHVLTLTWIHGEKLDHWARAQHSIEERRKLIELGVKCTVRQFFERGFYHADPHPGNLL
;
A
#
# COMPACT_ATOMS: atom_id res chain seq x y z
N MET A 1 3.48 -20.43 10.12
CA MET A 1 2.42 -20.04 9.16
C MET A 1 2.92 -19.09 8.06
N ARG A 2 3.68 -18.04 8.41
CA ARG A 2 4.25 -17.03 7.49
C ARG A 2 4.83 -17.56 6.16
N GLN A 3 5.70 -18.58 6.22
CA GLN A 3 6.34 -19.13 5.03
C GLN A 3 5.34 -19.77 4.05
N ALA A 4 4.20 -20.27 4.53
CA ALA A 4 3.15 -20.80 3.67
C ALA A 4 2.49 -19.66 2.88
N PHE A 5 2.13 -18.56 3.55
CA PHE A 5 1.56 -17.36 2.90
C PHE A 5 2.51 -16.74 1.87
N VAL A 6 3.80 -16.62 2.21
CA VAL A 6 4.83 -16.12 1.27
C VAL A 6 5.00 -17.06 0.07
N ARG A 7 4.95 -18.38 0.27
CA ARG A 7 5.03 -19.37 -0.81
C ARG A 7 3.78 -19.43 -1.68
N LEU A 8 2.61 -19.20 -1.08
CA LEU A 8 1.32 -19.15 -1.79
C LEU A 8 1.19 -17.88 -2.63
N GLY A 9 1.91 -16.82 -2.28
CA GLY A 9 2.17 -15.69 -3.17
C GLY A 9 1.58 -14.35 -2.70
N PRO A 10 1.54 -13.36 -3.61
CA PRO A 10 1.21 -11.98 -3.32
C PRO A 10 -0.18 -11.78 -2.71
N ALA A 11 -1.22 -12.44 -3.25
CA ALA A 11 -2.58 -12.20 -2.79
C ALA A 11 -2.79 -12.83 -1.41
N PHE A 12 -2.35 -14.07 -1.19
CA PHE A 12 -2.36 -14.67 0.16
C PHE A 12 -1.65 -13.78 1.17
N THR A 13 -0.48 -13.23 0.82
CA THR A 13 0.24 -12.30 1.70
C THR A 13 -0.63 -11.07 2.05
N LYS A 14 -1.29 -10.47 1.06
CA LYS A 14 -2.21 -9.34 1.23
C LYS A 14 -3.44 -9.69 2.08
N ILE A 15 -3.99 -10.89 1.93
CA ILE A 15 -5.07 -11.42 2.77
C ILE A 15 -4.61 -11.65 4.20
N GLY A 16 -3.41 -12.19 4.39
CA GLY A 16 -2.79 -12.29 5.71
C GLY A 16 -2.65 -10.92 6.36
N GLN A 17 -2.20 -9.90 5.62
CA GLN A 17 -2.12 -8.51 6.08
C GLN A 17 -3.50 -7.95 6.46
N ALA A 18 -4.53 -8.16 5.64
CA ALA A 18 -5.89 -7.71 5.94
C ALA A 18 -6.50 -8.42 7.16
N LEU A 19 -6.19 -9.70 7.37
CA LEU A 19 -6.62 -10.48 8.53
C LEU A 19 -5.82 -10.17 9.81
N ALA A 20 -4.59 -9.68 9.68
CA ALA A 20 -3.76 -9.28 10.83
C ALA A 20 -4.41 -8.18 11.68
N THR A 21 -5.23 -7.33 11.07
CA THR A 21 -5.95 -6.26 11.76
C THR A 21 -7.29 -6.71 12.34
N ARG A 22 -7.76 -7.92 12.01
CA ARG A 22 -9.07 -8.49 12.40
C ARG A 22 -8.98 -9.44 13.60
N ARG A 23 -8.60 -8.90 14.76
CA ARG A 23 -8.57 -9.65 16.05
C ARG A 23 -9.94 -10.13 16.53
N ASP A 24 -11.01 -9.61 15.92
CA ASP A 24 -12.40 -10.07 16.08
C ASP A 24 -12.69 -11.37 15.32
N VAL A 25 -11.86 -11.72 14.34
CA VAL A 25 -12.02 -12.91 13.47
C VAL A 25 -10.99 -13.99 13.80
N LEU A 26 -9.76 -13.60 14.13
CA LEU A 26 -8.66 -14.52 14.44
C LEU A 26 -8.13 -14.32 15.86
N PRO A 27 -7.61 -15.38 16.51
CA PRO A 27 -6.91 -15.26 17.78
C PRO A 27 -5.75 -14.26 17.69
N ALA A 28 -5.55 -13.46 18.74
CA ALA A 28 -4.53 -12.40 18.76
C ALA A 28 -3.12 -12.90 18.38
N GLN A 29 -2.76 -14.11 18.79
CA GLN A 29 -1.48 -14.76 18.46
C GLN A 29 -1.29 -14.96 16.94
N LEU A 30 -2.36 -15.30 16.21
CA LEU A 30 -2.36 -15.44 14.75
C LEU A 30 -2.28 -14.09 14.06
N CYS A 31 -3.01 -13.08 14.56
CA CYS A 31 -2.90 -11.71 14.06
C CYS A 31 -1.47 -11.18 14.17
N ASP A 32 -0.81 -11.37 15.31
CA ASP A 32 0.56 -10.91 15.55
C ASP A 32 1.58 -11.62 14.63
N GLU A 33 1.36 -12.91 14.31
CA GLU A 33 2.16 -13.62 13.30
C GLU A 33 1.94 -13.08 11.89
N LEU A 34 0.70 -12.74 11.53
CA LEU A 34 0.34 -12.22 10.20
C LEU A 34 0.80 -10.78 9.98
N THR A 35 0.88 -9.95 11.04
CA THR A 35 1.50 -8.62 10.97
C THR A 35 2.94 -8.71 10.44
N ARG A 36 3.67 -9.78 10.75
CA ARG A 36 5.04 -10.02 10.24
C ARG A 36 5.10 -10.38 8.75
N LEU A 37 3.98 -10.50 8.04
CA LEU A 37 3.95 -10.57 6.56
C LEU A 37 4.15 -9.20 5.90
N GLN A 38 4.13 -8.12 6.67
CA GLN A 38 4.37 -6.75 6.19
C GLN A 38 5.85 -6.47 5.98
N ASP A 39 6.72 -7.18 6.73
CA ASP A 39 8.16 -7.01 6.66
C ASP A 39 8.77 -8.01 5.65
N GLU A 40 9.21 -7.44 4.53
CA GLU A 40 10.09 -8.04 3.52
C GLU A 40 9.48 -9.19 2.70
N MET A 41 8.74 -8.83 1.64
CA MET A 41 8.53 -9.72 0.51
C MET A 41 9.75 -9.69 -0.42
N PRO A 42 10.33 -10.86 -0.79
CA PRO A 42 11.38 -10.91 -1.79
C PRO A 42 10.96 -10.17 -3.07
N ALA A 43 11.91 -9.45 -3.67
CA ALA A 43 11.74 -8.82 -4.96
C ALA A 43 11.50 -9.90 -6.03
N SER A 44 10.24 -10.21 -6.33
CA SER A 44 9.90 -11.23 -7.34
C SER A 44 10.01 -10.68 -8.77
N LEU A 45 9.94 -9.36 -8.93
CA LEU A 45 10.08 -8.70 -10.23
C LEU A 45 11.56 -8.42 -10.49
N THR A 46 12.08 -8.97 -11.58
CA THR A 46 13.47 -8.72 -12.01
C THR A 46 13.62 -7.30 -12.54
N TYR A 47 14.79 -6.68 -12.36
CA TYR A 47 15.09 -5.36 -12.89
C TYR A 47 14.72 -5.20 -14.38
N LYS A 48 15.07 -6.18 -15.21
CA LYS A 48 14.75 -6.17 -16.65
C LYS A 48 13.24 -6.10 -16.91
N ARG A 49 12.43 -6.81 -16.10
CA ARG A 49 10.97 -6.77 -16.20
C ARG A 49 10.42 -5.43 -15.72
N THR A 50 10.92 -4.91 -14.61
CA THR A 50 10.56 -3.56 -14.13
C THR A 50 10.76 -2.51 -15.22
N ILE A 51 11.94 -2.48 -15.84
CA ILE A 51 12.22 -1.55 -16.93
C ILE A 51 11.25 -1.76 -18.10
N SER A 52 11.03 -3.00 -18.53
CA SER A 52 10.11 -3.29 -19.62
C SER A 52 8.69 -2.80 -19.34
N ILE A 53 8.19 -2.93 -18.12
CA ILE A 53 6.85 -2.43 -17.74
C ILE A 53 6.82 -0.91 -17.82
N ILE A 54 7.82 -0.23 -17.25
CA ILE A 54 7.91 1.24 -17.28
C ILE A 54 7.92 1.76 -18.72
N GLU A 55 8.77 1.20 -19.56
CA GLU A 55 8.93 1.66 -20.94
C GLU A 55 7.70 1.38 -21.80
N ASN A 56 7.04 0.23 -21.59
CA ASN A 56 5.79 -0.12 -22.29
C ASN A 56 4.63 0.78 -21.88
N GLU A 57 4.46 1.04 -20.58
CA GLU A 57 3.35 1.83 -20.05
C GLU A 57 3.51 3.33 -20.33
N LEU A 58 4.75 3.85 -20.26
CA LEU A 58 5.03 5.29 -20.39
C LEU A 58 5.54 5.67 -21.80
N GLY A 59 5.76 4.69 -22.68
CA GLY A 59 6.09 4.88 -24.10
C GLY A 59 7.46 5.50 -24.38
N LYS A 60 8.36 5.54 -23.39
CA LYS A 60 9.71 6.11 -23.49
C LYS A 60 10.69 5.31 -22.66
N SER A 61 11.97 5.37 -23.02
CA SER A 61 13.00 4.73 -22.23
C SER A 61 13.07 5.33 -20.82
N HIS A 62 13.29 4.49 -19.82
CA HIS A 62 13.36 4.93 -18.43
C HIS A 62 14.48 5.95 -18.18
N GLU A 63 15.56 5.92 -18.97
CA GLU A 63 16.66 6.89 -18.89
C GLU A 63 16.27 8.29 -19.38
N LEU A 64 15.25 8.39 -20.25
CA LEU A 64 14.69 9.67 -20.69
C LEU A 64 13.65 10.21 -19.71
N LEU A 65 13.01 9.32 -18.94
CA LEU A 65 11.97 9.67 -17.97
C LEU A 65 12.59 10.04 -16.61
N PHE A 66 13.68 9.39 -16.24
CA PHE A 66 14.33 9.53 -14.94
C PHE A 66 15.83 9.78 -15.09
N THR A 67 16.34 10.84 -14.44
CA THR A 67 17.77 11.18 -14.44
C THR A 67 18.58 10.05 -13.80
N GLY A 68 19.51 9.47 -14.57
CA GLY A 68 20.28 8.30 -14.14
C GLY A 68 19.52 6.97 -14.22
N GLY A 69 18.30 6.99 -14.76
CA GLY A 69 17.42 5.82 -14.89
C GLY A 69 16.82 5.34 -13.57
N ILE A 70 16.18 4.16 -13.62
CA ILE A 70 15.64 3.50 -12.43
C ILE A 70 16.76 2.66 -11.80
N PRO A 71 17.01 2.78 -10.49
CA PRO A 71 18.04 1.99 -9.82
C PRO A 71 17.71 0.51 -9.83
N ARG A 72 18.75 -0.34 -9.76
CA ARG A 72 18.58 -1.80 -9.76
C ARG A 72 17.86 -2.32 -8.52
N GLU A 73 18.16 -1.73 -7.38
CA GLU A 73 17.59 -2.14 -6.09
C GLU A 73 16.35 -1.27 -5.77
N PRO A 74 15.20 -1.90 -5.51
CA PRO A 74 14.01 -1.17 -5.05
C PRO A 74 14.22 -0.69 -3.61
N VAL A 75 13.67 0.48 -3.29
CA VAL A 75 13.66 1.01 -1.91
C VAL A 75 12.64 0.30 -1.03
N ALA A 76 11.58 -0.26 -1.64
CA ALA A 76 10.62 -1.11 -0.96
C ALA A 76 10.05 -2.14 -1.92
N SER A 77 9.76 -3.33 -1.39
CA SER A 77 9.04 -4.39 -2.09
C SER A 77 7.72 -4.63 -1.36
N ALA A 78 6.62 -4.24 -1.98
CA ALA A 78 5.29 -4.47 -1.46
C ALA A 78 4.70 -5.77 -2.05
N SER A 79 3.54 -6.18 -1.55
CA SER A 79 2.83 -7.37 -2.02
C SER A 79 2.47 -7.28 -3.51
N LEU A 80 1.94 -6.15 -3.98
CA LEU A 80 1.46 -5.99 -5.36
C LEU A 80 2.50 -5.43 -6.35
N GLY A 81 3.64 -4.93 -5.86
CA GLY A 81 4.58 -4.15 -6.67
C GLY A 81 5.89 -3.86 -5.97
N GLN A 82 6.78 -3.14 -6.66
CA GLN A 82 8.03 -2.62 -6.14
C GLN A 82 8.04 -1.10 -6.21
N VAL A 83 8.71 -0.46 -5.28
CA VAL A 83 8.89 1.00 -5.26
C VAL A 83 10.36 1.32 -5.44
N TYR A 84 10.64 2.25 -6.34
CA TYR A 84 11.97 2.77 -6.63
C TYR A 84 12.02 4.24 -6.30
N LYS A 85 13.14 4.70 -5.73
CA LYS A 85 13.45 6.11 -5.67
C LYS A 85 14.16 6.51 -6.96
N ALA A 86 13.67 7.53 -7.64
CA ALA A 86 14.26 8.06 -8.87
C ALA A 86 14.20 9.59 -8.87
N ILE A 87 14.84 10.21 -9.85
CA ILE A 87 14.80 11.66 -10.08
C ILE A 87 14.09 11.89 -11.39
N ASP A 88 13.06 12.72 -11.38
CA ASP A 88 12.32 13.09 -12.59
C ASP A 88 13.19 13.89 -13.57
N ALA A 89 13.37 13.40 -14.79
CA ALA A 89 14.27 14.02 -15.77
C ALA A 89 13.84 15.42 -16.21
N ALA A 90 12.54 15.75 -16.16
CA ALA A 90 12.06 17.05 -16.63
C ALA A 90 12.09 18.15 -15.56
N THR A 91 12.02 17.79 -14.28
CA THR A 91 11.91 18.75 -13.16
C THR A 91 13.07 18.67 -12.17
N GLY A 92 13.83 17.57 -12.17
CA GLY A 92 14.89 17.31 -11.19
C GLY A 92 14.38 16.93 -9.79
N THR A 93 13.09 16.65 -9.64
CA THR A 93 12.48 16.33 -8.33
C THR A 93 12.63 14.84 -7.98
N ASP A 94 12.89 14.54 -6.71
CA ASP A 94 12.86 13.16 -6.21
C ASP A 94 11.43 12.59 -6.29
N VAL A 95 11.31 11.36 -6.80
CA VAL A 95 10.03 10.66 -6.99
C VAL A 95 10.09 9.21 -6.50
N ALA A 96 8.97 8.72 -6.01
CA ALA A 96 8.70 7.31 -5.75
C ALA A 96 7.97 6.71 -6.95
N VAL A 97 8.60 5.76 -7.64
CA VAL A 97 8.05 5.06 -8.80
C VAL A 97 7.62 3.67 -8.36
N LYS A 98 6.30 3.47 -8.24
CA LYS A 98 5.67 2.19 -7.89
C LYS A 98 5.34 1.42 -9.17
N VAL A 99 5.91 0.24 -9.33
CA VAL A 99 5.72 -0.63 -10.50
C VAL A 99 4.98 -1.89 -10.05
N GLN A 100 3.83 -2.15 -10.67
CA GLN A 100 3.02 -3.32 -10.39
C GLN A 100 3.69 -4.59 -10.94
N ARG A 101 3.51 -5.72 -10.27
CA ARG A 101 3.97 -7.01 -10.81
C ARG A 101 3.01 -7.45 -11.94
N GLU A 102 3.55 -8.15 -12.94
CA GLU A 102 2.73 -8.73 -14.01
C GLU A 102 1.71 -9.73 -13.44
N ASN A 103 0.52 -9.77 -14.05
CA ASN A 103 -0.56 -10.72 -13.75
C ASN A 103 -1.08 -10.70 -12.30
N VAL A 104 -0.83 -9.63 -11.53
CA VAL A 104 -1.27 -9.57 -10.13
C VAL A 104 -2.76 -9.67 -10.02
N ARG A 105 -3.50 -9.04 -10.94
CA ARG A 105 -4.97 -9.08 -10.93
C ARG A 105 -5.50 -10.50 -11.11
N GLU A 106 -4.96 -11.23 -12.08
CA GLU A 106 -5.32 -12.61 -12.37
C GLU A 106 -4.96 -13.53 -11.20
N ILE A 107 -3.78 -13.34 -10.61
CA ILE A 107 -3.36 -14.09 -9.42
C ILE A 107 -4.32 -13.82 -8.25
N VAL A 108 -4.65 -12.55 -7.98
CA VAL A 108 -5.60 -12.17 -6.92
C VAL A 108 -6.98 -12.76 -7.18
N GLN A 109 -7.46 -12.76 -8.43
CA GLN A 109 -8.74 -13.37 -8.80
C GLN A 109 -8.76 -14.88 -8.58
N LEU A 110 -7.70 -15.60 -8.96
CA LEU A 110 -7.58 -17.04 -8.73
C LEU A 110 -7.50 -17.36 -7.24
N ASP A 111 -6.69 -16.61 -6.49
CA ASP A 111 -6.55 -16.76 -5.04
C ASP A 111 -7.87 -16.49 -4.32
N ALA A 112 -8.65 -15.51 -4.79
CA ALA A 112 -9.98 -15.22 -4.29
C ALA A 112 -10.96 -16.39 -4.46
N ILE A 113 -10.94 -17.06 -5.62
CA ILE A 113 -11.78 -18.24 -5.87
C ILE A 113 -11.39 -19.36 -4.90
N ALA A 114 -10.09 -19.61 -4.72
CA ALA A 114 -9.58 -20.62 -3.78
C ALA A 114 -9.98 -20.31 -2.33
N LEU A 115 -9.90 -19.04 -1.91
CA LEU A 115 -10.28 -18.61 -0.57
C LEU A 115 -11.78 -18.68 -0.32
N ARG A 116 -12.60 -18.34 -1.31
CA ARG A 116 -14.06 -18.56 -1.23
C ARG A 116 -14.38 -20.03 -1.01
N TYR A 117 -13.72 -20.93 -1.74
CA TYR A 117 -13.91 -22.36 -1.57
C TYR A 117 -13.50 -22.82 -0.16
N LEU A 118 -12.35 -22.37 0.33
CA LEU A 118 -11.89 -22.67 1.69
C LEU A 118 -12.84 -22.12 2.76
N ALA A 119 -13.34 -20.89 2.58
CA ALA A 119 -14.29 -20.27 3.51
C ALA A 119 -15.62 -21.02 3.56
N GLN A 120 -16.11 -21.55 2.44
CA GLN A 120 -17.29 -22.42 2.42
C GLN A 120 -17.06 -23.71 3.21
N VAL A 121 -15.92 -24.38 3.00
CA VAL A 121 -15.57 -25.62 3.71
C VAL A 121 -15.41 -25.39 5.22
N LEU A 122 -14.75 -24.30 5.64
CA LEU A 122 -14.60 -23.95 7.05
C LEU A 122 -15.92 -23.50 7.67
N GLY A 123 -16.73 -22.75 6.93
CA GLY A 123 -18.05 -22.31 7.34
C GLY A 123 -18.99 -23.46 7.67
N TRP A 124 -18.89 -24.58 6.93
CA TRP A 124 -19.60 -25.82 7.24
C TRP A 124 -19.17 -26.39 8.60
N TYR A 125 -17.88 -26.29 8.94
CA TYR A 125 -17.34 -26.81 10.19
C TYR A 125 -17.70 -25.94 11.41
N PHE A 126 -17.78 -24.62 11.23
CA PHE A 126 -18.07 -23.65 12.30
C PHE A 126 -19.53 -23.14 12.32
N ALA A 127 -20.43 -23.72 11.51
CA ALA A 127 -21.85 -23.36 11.41
C ALA A 127 -22.12 -21.86 11.17
N SER A 128 -21.24 -21.18 10.43
CA SER A 128 -21.35 -19.75 10.09
C SER A 128 -20.74 -19.44 8.72
N THR A 129 -21.23 -20.12 7.68
CA THR A 129 -20.73 -20.02 6.30
C THR A 129 -20.79 -18.62 5.73
N ASP A 130 -21.91 -17.93 5.93
CA ASP A 130 -22.17 -16.67 5.22
C ASP A 130 -21.27 -15.55 5.75
N TYR A 131 -21.00 -15.54 7.06
CA TYR A 131 -20.15 -14.54 7.69
C TYR A 131 -18.71 -14.57 7.16
N PHE A 132 -18.10 -15.76 7.06
CA PHE A 132 -16.72 -15.90 6.57
C PHE A 132 -16.61 -15.61 5.07
N ALA A 133 -17.58 -16.05 4.27
CA ALA A 133 -17.60 -15.77 2.84
C ALA A 133 -17.68 -14.26 2.56
N HIS A 134 -18.55 -13.54 3.29
CA HIS A 134 -18.68 -12.09 3.15
C HIS A 134 -17.40 -11.32 3.55
N ILE A 135 -16.71 -11.74 4.60
CA ILE A 135 -15.43 -11.13 5.00
C ILE A 135 -14.38 -11.33 3.91
N ILE A 136 -14.27 -12.54 3.37
CA ILE A 136 -13.33 -12.83 2.29
C ILE A 136 -13.65 -11.99 1.05
N ASP A 137 -14.92 -11.84 0.71
CA ASP A 137 -15.37 -11.01 -0.42
C ASP A 137 -14.99 -9.55 -0.25
N GLU A 138 -15.16 -9.00 0.95
CA GLU A 138 -14.79 -7.62 1.24
C GLU A 138 -13.27 -7.41 1.16
N ILE A 139 -12.49 -8.35 1.70
CA ILE A 139 -11.03 -8.31 1.65
C ILE A 139 -10.54 -8.41 0.20
N VAL A 140 -11.01 -9.41 -0.55
CA VAL A 140 -10.66 -9.61 -1.96
C VAL A 140 -11.05 -8.39 -2.78
N GLY A 141 -12.25 -7.85 -2.57
CA GLY A 141 -12.74 -6.67 -3.28
C GLY A 141 -11.78 -5.50 -3.11
N LYS A 142 -11.36 -5.20 -1.87
CA LYS A 142 -10.36 -4.16 -1.59
C LYS A 142 -9.02 -4.43 -2.27
N ILE A 143 -8.54 -5.67 -2.25
CA ILE A 143 -7.26 -6.02 -2.90
C ILE A 143 -7.35 -5.82 -4.42
N LEU A 144 -8.47 -6.18 -5.05
CA LEU A 144 -8.69 -5.95 -6.47
C LEU A 144 -8.74 -4.44 -6.79
N GLU A 145 -9.35 -3.62 -5.93
CA GLU A 145 -9.30 -2.16 -6.08
C GLU A 145 -7.86 -1.62 -6.02
N GLU A 146 -7.00 -2.20 -5.18
CA GLU A 146 -5.58 -1.83 -5.10
C GLU A 146 -4.74 -2.27 -6.30
N THR A 147 -5.25 -3.17 -7.15
CA THR A 147 -4.60 -3.50 -8.43
C THR A 147 -4.82 -2.44 -9.51
N ASP A 148 -5.67 -1.44 -9.26
CA ASP A 148 -5.91 -0.34 -10.19
C ASP A 148 -5.16 0.92 -9.72
N TYR A 149 -3.98 1.15 -10.29
CA TYR A 149 -3.16 2.32 -9.95
C TYR A 149 -3.76 3.64 -10.44
N ARG A 150 -4.67 3.64 -11.44
CA ARG A 150 -5.40 4.86 -11.80
C ARG A 150 -6.37 5.24 -10.71
N ARG A 151 -7.09 4.26 -10.14
CA ARG A 151 -7.94 4.50 -8.97
C ARG A 151 -7.13 5.00 -7.79
N GLU A 152 -5.99 4.37 -7.50
CA GLU A 152 -5.07 4.81 -6.43
C GLU A 152 -4.60 6.25 -6.66
N ALA A 153 -4.20 6.61 -7.90
CA ALA A 153 -3.82 7.96 -8.28
C ALA A 153 -4.94 8.98 -8.02
N VAL A 154 -6.18 8.67 -8.42
CA VAL A 154 -7.33 9.55 -8.20
C VAL A 154 -7.60 9.75 -6.71
N MET A 155 -7.52 8.68 -5.91
CA MET A 155 -7.67 8.76 -4.45
C MET A 155 -6.55 9.57 -3.80
N ALA A 156 -5.29 9.37 -4.23
CA ALA A 156 -4.13 10.09 -3.74
C ALA A 156 -4.22 11.59 -4.04
N LYS A 157 -4.62 11.98 -5.26
CA LYS A 157 -4.87 13.40 -5.61
C LYS A 157 -5.96 14.01 -4.76
N ARG A 158 -7.10 13.32 -4.60
CA ARG A 158 -8.19 13.78 -3.75
C ARG A 158 -7.74 13.97 -2.31
N PHE A 159 -6.89 13.08 -1.81
CA PHE A 159 -6.29 13.18 -0.48
C PHE A 159 -5.30 14.35 -0.39
N ALA A 160 -4.47 14.57 -1.41
CA ALA A 160 -3.55 15.72 -1.47
C ALA A 160 -4.32 17.05 -1.48
N ASP A 161 -5.33 17.18 -2.34
CA ASP A 161 -6.17 18.38 -2.46
C ASP A 161 -6.85 18.76 -1.13
N TYR A 162 -7.20 17.75 -0.33
CA TYR A 162 -7.78 17.96 1.00
C TYR A 162 -6.82 18.66 1.95
N TYR A 163 -5.53 18.33 1.89
CA TYR A 163 -4.50 18.94 2.75
C TYR A 163 -3.84 20.18 2.14
N THR A 164 -3.94 20.44 0.83
CA THR A 164 -3.30 21.62 0.20
C THR A 164 -4.25 22.80 -0.03
N THR A 165 -5.50 22.55 -0.42
CA THR A 165 -6.42 23.61 -0.93
C THR A 165 -7.37 24.14 0.15
N SER A 166 -7.49 23.43 1.26
CA SER A 166 -8.36 23.80 2.38
C SER A 166 -7.79 24.99 3.15
N LYS A 167 -8.59 26.04 3.41
CA LYS A 167 -8.27 27.11 4.39
C LYS A 167 -7.98 26.57 5.80
N GLN A 168 -8.23 25.28 6.01
CA GLN A 168 -8.04 24.56 7.25
C GLN A 168 -7.02 23.42 7.03
N SER A 169 -6.09 23.52 6.07
CA SER A 169 -4.98 22.59 5.93
C SER A 169 -4.24 22.48 7.26
N ILE A 170 -3.95 21.25 7.69
CA ILE A 170 -3.04 21.05 8.82
C ILE A 170 -1.63 21.20 8.24
N SER A 171 -0.96 22.31 8.53
CA SER A 171 0.38 22.64 8.01
C SER A 171 1.43 21.55 8.28
N GLU A 172 1.19 20.73 9.29
CA GLU A 172 2.07 19.66 9.75
C GLU A 172 1.85 18.33 9.01
N ILE A 173 0.91 18.25 8.05
CA ILE A 173 0.64 17.04 7.27
C ILE A 173 1.09 17.24 5.83
N ALA A 174 2.03 16.40 5.40
CA ALA A 174 2.47 16.32 4.02
C ALA A 174 1.81 15.14 3.32
N VAL A 175 1.34 15.35 2.08
CA VAL A 175 0.81 14.30 1.22
C VAL A 175 1.57 14.34 -0.10
N PRO A 176 2.08 13.20 -0.61
CA PRO A 176 2.77 13.18 -1.89
C PRO A 176 1.81 13.51 -3.04
N SER A 177 2.32 14.24 -4.03
CA SER A 177 1.56 14.58 -5.24
C SER A 177 1.77 13.53 -6.33
N VAL A 178 0.72 13.22 -7.09
CA VAL A 178 0.78 12.29 -8.23
C VAL A 178 1.36 13.00 -9.46
N LEU A 179 2.29 12.35 -10.14
CA LEU A 179 2.82 12.81 -11.43
C LEU A 179 2.13 12.04 -12.56
N ASP A 180 1.08 12.63 -13.13
CA ASP A 180 0.25 11.98 -14.17
C ASP A 180 1.03 11.56 -15.40
N ARG A 181 1.96 12.40 -15.85
CA ARG A 181 2.80 12.09 -17.03
C ARG A 181 3.75 10.91 -16.83
N LEU A 182 3.94 10.47 -15.59
CA LEU A 182 4.76 9.32 -15.21
C LEU A 182 3.89 8.23 -14.54
N SER A 183 2.58 8.26 -14.75
CA SER A 183 1.63 7.30 -14.16
C SER A 183 0.74 6.69 -15.23
N SER A 184 0.31 5.45 -15.01
CA SER A 184 -0.39 4.56 -15.95
C SER A 184 -1.17 3.50 -15.18
N ASP A 185 -1.58 2.41 -15.84
CA ASP A 185 -2.32 1.31 -15.18
C ASP A 185 -1.41 0.47 -14.27
N HIS A 186 -0.13 0.33 -14.65
CA HIS A 186 0.82 -0.53 -13.93
C HIS A 186 2.00 0.24 -13.32
N VAL A 187 2.10 1.56 -13.55
CA VAL A 187 3.11 2.43 -12.94
C VAL A 187 2.43 3.61 -12.26
N LEU A 188 2.74 3.84 -10.98
CA LEU A 188 2.28 5.02 -10.24
C LEU A 188 3.49 5.80 -9.75
N THR A 189 3.58 7.08 -10.13
CA THR A 189 4.67 7.95 -9.71
C THR A 189 4.17 9.06 -8.80
N LEU A 190 4.79 9.16 -7.62
CA LEU A 190 4.49 10.13 -6.58
C LEU A 190 5.74 10.98 -6.27
N THR A 191 5.57 12.20 -5.79
CA THR A 191 6.68 12.97 -5.22
C THR A 191 7.27 12.24 -4.01
N TRP A 192 8.58 12.20 -3.87
CA TRP A 192 9.24 11.59 -2.72
C TRP A 192 9.03 12.44 -1.46
N ILE A 193 8.64 11.81 -0.35
CA ILE A 193 8.59 12.45 0.97
C ILE A 193 9.78 11.94 1.78
N HIS A 194 10.58 12.88 2.30
CA HIS A 194 11.66 12.57 3.22
C HIS A 194 11.11 12.53 4.64
N GLY A 195 11.27 11.39 5.31
CA GLY A 195 10.80 11.20 6.68
C GLY A 195 11.30 9.89 7.26
N GLU A 196 10.93 9.63 8.50
CA GLU A 196 11.33 8.45 9.26
C GLU A 196 10.09 7.58 9.47
N LYS A 197 10.13 6.30 9.09
CA LYS A 197 8.97 5.44 9.27
C LYS A 197 8.46 5.48 10.71
N LEU A 198 7.14 5.58 10.86
CA LEU A 198 6.49 5.73 12.15
C LEU A 198 6.84 4.61 13.14
N ASP A 199 7.07 3.39 12.66
CA ASP A 199 7.44 2.25 13.49
C ASP A 199 8.86 2.37 14.07
N HIS A 200 9.80 2.94 13.31
CA HIS A 200 11.15 3.25 13.76
C HIS A 200 11.14 4.42 14.74
N TRP A 201 10.43 5.50 14.38
CA TRP A 201 10.22 6.65 15.24
C TRP A 201 9.61 6.26 16.60
N ALA A 202 8.60 5.38 16.60
CA ALA A 202 7.96 4.93 17.82
C ALA A 202 8.90 4.18 18.79
N ARG A 203 9.93 3.49 18.25
CA ARG A 203 10.95 2.76 19.03
C ARG A 203 12.08 3.66 19.51
N ALA A 204 12.29 4.81 18.89
CA ALA A 204 13.29 5.78 19.30
C ALA A 204 12.91 6.51 20.60
N GLN A 205 13.93 7.05 21.27
CA GLN A 205 13.77 7.74 22.54
C GLN A 205 13.36 9.19 22.30
N HIS A 206 12.05 9.43 22.31
CA HIS A 206 11.44 10.77 22.22
C HIS A 206 10.89 11.21 23.58
N SER A 207 10.86 12.52 23.80
CA SER A 207 10.21 13.14 24.95
C SER A 207 8.70 12.87 24.98
N ILE A 208 8.09 13.04 26.16
CA ILE A 208 6.64 12.89 26.33
C ILE A 208 5.89 13.90 25.45
N GLU A 209 6.38 15.13 25.38
CA GLU A 209 5.83 16.22 24.57
C GLU A 209 5.84 15.89 23.07
N GLU A 210 6.93 15.32 22.54
CA GLU A 210 7.01 14.92 21.13
C GLU A 210 6.01 13.82 20.80
N ARG A 211 5.93 12.79 21.66
CA ARG A 211 4.96 11.69 21.51
C ARG A 211 3.53 12.22 21.56
N ARG A 212 3.24 13.13 22.50
CA ARG A 212 1.93 13.75 22.64
C ARG A 212 1.57 14.56 21.39
N LYS A 213 2.50 15.37 20.85
CA LYS A 213 2.26 16.16 19.64
C LYS A 213 1.92 15.29 18.44
N LEU A 214 2.63 14.18 18.25
CA LEU A 214 2.36 13.24 17.16
C LEU A 214 0.98 12.57 17.30
N ILE A 215 0.62 12.15 18.52
CA ILE A 215 -0.69 11.57 18.80
C ILE A 215 -1.81 12.59 18.55
N GLU A 216 -1.67 13.81 19.05
CA GLU A 216 -2.64 14.89 18.83
C GLU A 216 -2.81 15.16 17.32
N LEU A 217 -1.71 15.18 16.56
CA LEU A 217 -1.74 15.35 15.11
C LEU A 217 -2.46 14.19 14.42
N GLY A 218 -2.16 12.95 14.78
CA GLY A 218 -2.79 11.75 14.23
C GLY A 218 -4.29 11.66 14.52
N VAL A 219 -4.69 11.98 15.75
CA VAL A 219 -6.12 12.04 16.15
C VAL A 219 -6.83 13.15 15.38
N LYS A 220 -6.27 14.36 15.34
CA LYS A 220 -6.84 15.49 14.60
C LYS A 220 -6.98 15.17 13.11
N CYS A 221 -5.95 14.56 12.52
CA CYS A 221 -5.96 14.09 11.13
C CYS A 221 -7.13 13.14 10.88
N THR A 222 -7.27 12.10 11.71
CA THR A 222 -8.28 11.05 11.56
C THR A 222 -9.70 11.59 11.77
N VAL A 223 -9.94 12.34 12.85
CA VAL A 223 -11.26 12.89 13.17
C VAL A 223 -11.77 13.78 12.04
N ARG A 224 -10.91 14.62 11.46
CA ARG A 224 -11.34 15.53 10.38
C ARG A 224 -11.67 14.79 9.09
N GLN A 225 -10.90 13.75 8.75
CA GLN A 225 -11.22 12.89 7.61
C GLN A 225 -12.64 12.29 7.73
N PHE A 226 -13.01 11.80 8.92
CA PHE A 226 -14.34 11.26 9.19
C PHE A 226 -15.44 12.33 9.16
N PHE A 227 -15.32 13.36 10.00
CA PHE A 227 -16.44 14.26 10.29
C PHE A 227 -16.57 15.45 9.35
N GLU A 228 -15.49 15.93 8.73
CA GLU A 228 -15.56 17.11 7.86
C GLU A 228 -15.81 16.75 6.39
N ARG A 229 -15.39 15.57 5.94
CA ARG A 229 -15.41 15.21 4.52
C ARG A 229 -16.03 13.85 4.19
N GLY A 230 -16.17 12.95 5.17
CA GLY A 230 -16.60 11.58 4.90
C GLY A 230 -15.66 10.82 3.97
N PHE A 231 -14.37 11.18 3.94
CA PHE A 231 -13.33 10.55 3.14
C PHE A 231 -12.08 10.36 3.99
N TYR A 232 -11.65 9.12 4.16
CA TYR A 232 -10.63 8.76 5.12
C TYR A 232 -9.67 7.69 4.59
N HIS A 233 -8.47 7.68 5.16
CA HIS A 233 -7.49 6.64 4.95
C HIS A 233 -7.89 5.40 5.76
N ALA A 234 -8.37 4.37 5.06
CA ALA A 234 -8.95 3.18 5.68
C ALA A 234 -7.91 2.19 6.24
N ASP A 235 -6.63 2.38 5.92
CA ASP A 235 -5.52 1.52 6.40
C ASP A 235 -4.35 2.36 6.93
N PRO A 236 -4.47 2.97 8.12
CA PRO A 236 -3.42 3.78 8.75
C PRO A 236 -2.31 2.91 9.34
N HIS A 237 -1.91 1.86 8.62
CA HIS A 237 -0.79 1.01 8.98
C HIS A 237 0.48 1.85 9.17
N PRO A 238 1.31 1.61 10.22
CA PRO A 238 2.52 2.39 10.47
C PRO A 238 3.48 2.46 9.28
N GLY A 239 3.50 1.43 8.42
CA GLY A 239 4.30 1.42 7.19
C GLY A 239 3.85 2.41 6.10
N ASN A 240 2.65 2.98 6.22
CA ASN A 240 2.11 4.01 5.32
C ASN A 240 2.37 5.43 5.87
N LEU A 241 3.02 5.57 7.03
CA LEU A 241 3.26 6.84 7.72
C LEU A 241 4.77 7.06 7.95
N LEU A 242 5.21 8.31 7.80
CA LEU A 242 6.58 8.80 7.96
C LEU A 242 6.65 9.94 9.00
#